data_AF-A0A0Q7K7D7-F1
#
_entry.id   AF-A0A0Q7K7D7-F1
#
_cell.length_a   1.000
_cell.length_b   1.000
_cell.length_c   1.000
_cell.angle_alpha   90.00
_cell.angle_beta   90.00
_cell.angle_gamma   90.00
#
_symmetry.space_group_name_H-M   'P 1'
#
loop_
_entity.id
_entity.type
_entity.pdbx_description
1 polymer ?
#
loop_
_entity_poly.entity_id
_entity_poly.type
_entity_poly.pdbx_seq_one_letter_code
_entity_poly.pdbx_strand_id
1 'polypeptide(L)'
;MSAEVWILVATAVLAVVAIGAAVVAVRAVRQMSRAAVATPAVDAPAAPAQQPDTTRPRAVVVHEDVATVAPVGLEPRIVQGRLVVPPTQHQVVQAALGRPGVRLSIVAHGLAHALRPESRDRISALMRREFRRRRRERQQAGRRAVRAAQPAPPAAPSDPWLGS
;
A
#
# COMPACT_ATOMS: atom_id res chain seq x y z
N MET A 1 -18.30 -40.50 -6.98
CA MET A 1 -18.12 -39.04 -7.17
C MET A 1 -18.09 -38.77 -8.66
N SER A 2 -18.89 -37.83 -9.14
CA SER A 2 -19.13 -37.56 -10.57
C SER A 2 -17.89 -36.96 -11.27
N ALA A 3 -17.73 -37.25 -12.56
CA ALA A 3 -16.60 -36.79 -13.37
C ALA A 3 -16.44 -35.26 -13.40
N GLU A 4 -17.54 -34.51 -13.27
CA GLU A 4 -17.54 -33.05 -13.15
C GLU A 4 -16.75 -32.57 -11.93
N VAL A 5 -16.84 -33.26 -10.79
CA VAL A 5 -16.08 -32.92 -9.58
C VAL A 5 -14.59 -33.11 -9.84
N TRP A 6 -14.21 -34.18 -10.53
CA TRP A 6 -12.81 -34.44 -10.89
C TRP A 6 -12.24 -33.40 -11.85
N ILE A 7 -13.04 -32.97 -12.85
CA ILE A 7 -12.64 -31.92 -13.78
C ILE A 7 -12.51 -30.58 -13.05
N LEU A 8 -13.42 -30.25 -12.14
CA LEU A 8 -13.34 -29.05 -11.30
C LEU A 8 -12.09 -29.06 -10.41
N VAL A 9 -11.80 -30.19 -9.76
CA VAL A 9 -10.61 -30.32 -8.92
C VAL A 9 -9.34 -30.19 -9.76
N ALA A 10 -9.26 -30.88 -10.90
CA ALA A 10 -8.11 -30.81 -11.79
C ALA A 10 -7.87 -29.39 -12.32
N THR A 11 -8.91 -28.70 -12.76
CA THR A 11 -8.82 -27.31 -13.25
C THR A 11 -8.46 -26.35 -12.13
N ALA A 12 -9.00 -26.51 -10.92
CA ALA A 12 -8.63 -25.70 -9.77
C ALA A 12 -7.15 -25.87 -9.38
N VAL A 13 -6.65 -27.12 -9.35
CA VAL A 13 -5.22 -27.39 -9.08
C VAL A 13 -4.34 -26.76 -10.16
N LEU A 14 -4.70 -26.93 -11.43
CA LEU A 14 -3.95 -26.38 -12.56
C LEU A 14 -3.92 -24.84 -12.51
N ALA A 15 -5.04 -24.20 -12.16
CA ALA A 15 -5.11 -22.75 -11.96
C ALA A 15 -4.20 -22.28 -10.82
N VAL A 16 -4.18 -22.98 -9.68
CA VAL A 16 -3.29 -22.64 -8.55
C VAL A 16 -1.82 -22.76 -8.96
N VAL A 17 -1.44 -23.83 -9.68
CA VAL A 17 -0.08 -24.03 -10.20
C VAL A 17 0.31 -22.92 -11.17
N ALA A 18 -0.58 -22.57 -12.11
CA ALA A 18 -0.35 -21.50 -13.08
C ALA A 18 -0.16 -20.13 -12.40
N ILE A 19 -1.00 -19.81 -11.41
CA ILE A 19 -0.87 -18.58 -10.61
C ILE A 19 0.47 -18.59 -9.86
N GLY A 20 0.84 -19.72 -9.24
CA GLY A 20 2.12 -19.88 -8.56
C GLY A 20 3.31 -19.61 -9.48
N ALA A 21 3.32 -20.23 -10.66
CA ALA A 21 4.35 -20.04 -11.67
C ALA A 21 4.43 -18.57 -12.14
N ALA A 22 3.28 -17.94 -12.40
CA ALA A 22 3.23 -16.52 -12.79
C ALA A 22 3.81 -15.61 -11.71
N VAL A 23 3.49 -15.84 -10.43
CA VAL A 23 4.05 -15.06 -9.31
C VAL A 23 5.57 -15.23 -9.21
N VAL A 24 6.09 -16.45 -9.38
CA VAL A 24 7.53 -16.73 -9.37
C VAL A 24 8.22 -16.02 -10.54
N ALA A 25 7.67 -16.11 -11.75
CA ALA A 25 8.20 -15.44 -12.93
C ALA A 25 8.25 -13.91 -12.75
N VAL A 26 7.15 -13.29 -12.28
CA VAL A 26 7.11 -11.85 -12.01
C VAL A 26 8.11 -11.45 -10.92
N ARG A 27 8.31 -12.30 -9.89
CA ARG A 27 9.31 -12.05 -8.85
C ARG A 27 10.73 -12.13 -9.39
N ALA A 28 11.04 -13.13 -10.21
CA ALA A 28 12.34 -13.26 -10.86
C ALA A 28 12.65 -12.01 -11.72
N VAL A 29 11.69 -11.60 -12.56
CA VAL A 29 11.83 -10.38 -13.37
C VAL A 29 12.06 -9.15 -12.49
N ARG A 30 11.26 -8.97 -11.43
CA ARG A 30 11.43 -7.83 -10.50
C ARG A 30 12.75 -7.86 -9.74
N GLN A 31 13.27 -9.04 -9.40
CA GLN A 31 14.57 -9.18 -8.75
C GLN A 31 15.69 -8.79 -9.71
N MET A 32 15.62 -9.22 -10.97
CA MET A 32 16.58 -8.84 -12.01
C MET A 32 16.54 -7.34 -12.29
N SER A 33 15.35 -6.73 -12.39
CA SER A 33 15.23 -5.27 -12.56
C SER A 33 15.82 -4.51 -11.37
N ARG A 34 15.63 -5.01 -10.14
CA ARG A 34 16.23 -4.38 -8.94
C ARG A 34 17.75 -4.53 -8.91
N ALA A 35 18.27 -5.68 -9.33
CA ALA A 35 19.71 -5.90 -9.45
C ALA A 35 20.34 -5.03 -10.53
N ALA A 36 19.64 -4.81 -11.66
CA ALA A 36 20.08 -3.95 -12.75
C ALA A 36 20.07 -2.44 -12.41
N VAL A 37 19.19 -2.01 -11.49
CA VAL A 37 19.19 -0.63 -10.97
C VAL A 37 20.23 -0.44 -9.84
N ALA A 38 20.72 -1.52 -9.24
CA ALA A 38 21.71 -1.49 -8.16
C ALA A 38 23.16 -1.53 -8.65
N THR A 39 23.48 -0.79 -9.71
CA THR A 39 24.87 -0.48 -10.10
C THR A 39 25.43 0.56 -9.11
N PRO A 40 26.66 0.43 -8.59
CA PRO A 40 27.07 1.05 -7.33
C PRO A 40 27.34 2.55 -7.50
N ALA A 41 26.56 3.38 -6.81
CA ALA A 41 26.97 4.74 -6.49
C ALA A 41 28.09 4.65 -5.43
N VAL A 42 29.32 4.82 -5.89
CA VAL A 42 30.49 5.09 -5.06
C VAL A 42 30.31 6.46 -4.41
N ASP A 43 30.41 6.47 -3.09
CA ASP A 43 30.66 7.58 -2.15
C ASP A 43 29.85 8.89 -2.30
N ALA A 44 28.87 9.07 -1.42
CA ALA A 44 28.51 10.40 -0.90
C ALA A 44 28.05 10.30 0.58
N PRO A 45 28.46 11.22 1.47
CA PRO A 45 28.29 11.08 2.92
C PRO A 45 26.84 11.31 3.37
N ALA A 46 26.51 10.67 4.49
CA ALA A 46 25.23 10.74 5.19
C ALA A 46 24.69 12.17 5.33
N ALA A 47 23.50 12.41 4.75
CA ALA A 47 22.62 13.51 5.11
C ALA A 47 21.42 12.95 5.90
N PRO A 48 21.08 13.50 7.08
CA PRO A 48 19.97 13.01 7.89
C PRO A 48 18.64 13.29 7.19
N ALA A 49 17.88 12.23 6.93
CA ALA A 49 16.54 12.32 6.38
C ALA A 49 15.60 13.00 7.40
N GLN A 50 15.16 14.20 7.07
CA GLN A 50 14.07 14.91 7.74
C GLN A 50 12.81 14.04 7.72
N GLN A 51 12.29 13.72 8.90
CA GLN A 51 10.97 13.13 9.11
C GLN A 51 9.88 14.13 8.72
N PRO A 52 8.92 13.77 7.84
CA PRO A 52 7.67 14.49 7.77
C PRO A 52 6.69 13.92 8.80
N ASP A 53 6.42 14.73 9.82
CA ASP A 53 5.26 14.61 10.71
C ASP A 53 3.98 14.41 9.87
N THR A 54 3.36 13.24 10.02
CA THR A 54 2.00 13.02 9.56
C THR A 54 1.14 12.59 10.74
N THR A 55 0.56 13.60 11.38
CA THR A 55 -0.55 13.50 12.31
C THR A 55 -1.70 12.73 11.66
N ARG A 56 -1.86 11.46 12.03
CA ARG A 56 -2.98 10.62 11.58
C ARG A 56 -3.93 10.34 12.77
N PRO A 57 -5.24 10.60 12.63
CA PRO A 57 -6.18 10.46 13.74
C PRO A 57 -6.31 9.00 14.18
N ARG A 58 -6.14 8.81 15.49
CA ARG A 58 -6.19 7.55 16.25
C ARG A 58 -7.61 7.00 16.27
N ALA A 59 -7.93 6.10 15.34
CA ALA A 59 -9.08 5.21 15.48
C ALA A 59 -8.69 4.09 16.44
N VAL A 60 -9.18 4.18 17.68
CA VAL A 60 -9.06 3.13 18.70
C VAL A 60 -9.84 1.92 18.22
N VAL A 61 -9.15 0.89 17.77
CA VAL A 61 -9.71 -0.44 17.55
C VAL A 61 -9.40 -1.26 18.79
N VAL A 62 -10.41 -1.43 19.64
CA VAL A 62 -10.39 -2.37 20.77
C VAL A 62 -10.12 -3.76 20.20
N HIS A 63 -8.94 -4.31 20.50
CA HIS A 63 -8.61 -5.69 20.15
C HIS A 63 -9.09 -6.59 21.29
N GLU A 64 -9.88 -7.60 20.93
CA GLU A 64 -10.19 -8.78 21.75
C GLU A 64 -8.90 -9.43 22.25
N ASP A 65 -8.91 -9.86 23.52
CA ASP A 65 -7.80 -10.41 24.30
C ASP A 65 -7.06 -11.55 23.59
N VAL A 66 -6.01 -11.21 22.85
CA VAL A 66 -4.86 -12.10 22.71
C VAL A 66 -4.01 -11.85 23.94
N ALA A 67 -3.91 -12.86 24.81
CA ALA A 67 -3.08 -12.85 26.02
C ALA A 67 -1.74 -12.20 25.72
N THR A 68 -1.66 -10.91 26.05
CA THR A 68 -0.47 -10.11 25.82
C THR A 68 0.42 -10.49 26.98
N VAL A 69 1.30 -11.46 26.76
CA VAL A 69 2.46 -11.67 27.63
C VAL A 69 3.22 -10.35 27.58
N ALA A 70 2.94 -9.48 28.55
CA ALA A 70 3.64 -8.23 28.72
C ALA A 70 5.13 -8.58 28.77
N PRO A 71 5.99 -7.95 27.95
CA PRO A 71 7.42 -8.17 28.07
C PRO A 71 7.81 -7.68 29.47
N VAL A 72 8.06 -8.61 30.38
CA VAL A 72 8.73 -8.36 31.65
C VAL A 72 9.96 -7.53 31.29
N GLY A 73 10.09 -6.33 31.87
CA GLY A 73 11.21 -5.43 31.61
C GLY A 73 12.51 -6.19 31.85
N LEU A 74 13.17 -6.60 30.77
CA LEU A 74 14.40 -7.36 30.84
C LEU A 74 15.52 -6.35 31.08
N GLU A 75 15.86 -6.15 32.35
CA GLU A 75 17.03 -5.35 32.72
C GLU A 75 18.29 -5.92 32.02
N PRO A 76 19.19 -5.05 31.52
CA PRO A 76 20.41 -5.48 30.86
C PRO A 76 21.25 -6.32 31.82
N ARG A 77 21.53 -7.57 31.43
CA ARG A 77 22.23 -8.54 32.28
C ARG A 77 23.58 -8.89 31.71
N ILE A 78 24.58 -9.01 32.58
CA ILE A 78 25.92 -9.48 32.21
C ILE A 78 25.93 -10.99 32.41
N VAL A 79 26.09 -11.73 31.31
CA VAL A 79 26.23 -13.19 31.34
C VAL A 79 27.63 -13.50 30.83
N GLN A 80 28.46 -14.16 31.64
CA GLN A 80 29.82 -14.59 31.28
C GLN A 80 30.71 -13.43 30.78
N GLY A 81 30.67 -12.28 31.45
CA GLY A 81 31.48 -11.10 31.08
C GLY A 81 31.02 -10.38 29.80
N ARG A 82 29.88 -10.77 29.21
CA ARG A 82 29.26 -10.10 28.05
C ARG A 82 27.95 -9.45 28.46
N LEU A 83 27.79 -8.16 28.11
CA LEU A 83 26.57 -7.41 28.33
C LEU A 83 25.51 -7.83 27.30
N VAL A 84 24.44 -8.47 27.77
CA VAL A 84 23.29 -8.82 26.93
C VAL A 84 22.22 -7.76 27.14
N VAL A 85 22.11 -6.85 26.18
CA VAL A 85 21.06 -5.83 26.13
C VAL A 85 19.82 -6.40 25.42
N PRO A 86 18.61 -6.27 25.98
CA PRO A 86 17.40 -6.67 25.29
C PRO A 86 17.24 -5.89 23.97
N PRO A 87 16.83 -6.54 22.87
CA PRO A 87 16.63 -5.86 21.61
C PRO A 87 15.46 -4.87 21.72
N THR A 88 15.59 -3.71 21.07
CA THR A 88 14.50 -2.74 21.03
C THR A 88 13.32 -3.28 20.22
N GLN A 89 12.10 -2.77 20.47
CA GLN A 89 10.91 -3.18 19.71
C GLN A 89 11.11 -3.03 18.20
N HIS A 90 11.80 -1.96 17.78
CA HIS A 90 12.11 -1.72 16.38
C HIS A 90 13.04 -2.80 15.79
N GLN A 91 14.06 -3.23 16.54
CA GLN A 91 14.97 -4.32 16.11
C GLN A 91 14.23 -5.66 16.00
N VAL A 92 13.33 -5.96 16.93
CA VAL A 92 12.49 -7.17 16.87
C VAL A 92 11.58 -7.13 15.65
N VAL A 93 10.92 -6.00 15.39
CA VAL A 93 10.04 -5.84 14.22
C VAL A 93 10.82 -5.96 12.91
N GLN A 94 11.99 -5.33 12.79
CA GLN A 94 12.83 -5.45 11.60
C GLN A 94 13.32 -6.89 11.38
N ALA A 95 13.75 -7.57 12.44
CA ALA A 95 14.18 -8.97 12.36
C ALA A 95 13.01 -9.90 11.98
N ALA A 96 11.84 -9.69 12.57
CA ALA A 96 10.63 -10.46 12.28
C ALA A 96 10.15 -10.23 10.84
N LEU A 97 10.08 -8.97 10.40
CA LEU A 97 9.74 -8.60 9.03
C LEU A 97 10.84 -8.99 8.03
N GLY A 98 12.05 -9.34 8.45
CA GLY A 98 13.06 -9.92 7.57
C GLY A 98 12.68 -11.32 7.05
N ARG A 99 11.83 -12.04 7.78
CA ARG A 99 11.42 -13.40 7.43
C ARG A 99 10.29 -13.39 6.40
N PRO A 100 10.45 -14.03 5.23
CA PRO A 100 9.42 -14.01 4.18
C PRO A 100 8.12 -14.67 4.63
N GLY A 101 8.18 -15.71 5.46
CA GLY A 101 6.99 -16.36 6.03
C GLY A 101 6.14 -15.44 6.90
N VAL A 102 6.78 -14.59 7.73
CA VAL A 102 6.09 -13.62 8.58
C VAL A 102 5.41 -12.54 7.73
N ARG A 103 6.04 -12.09 6.66
CA ARG A 103 5.40 -11.15 5.72
C ARG A 103 4.17 -11.75 5.07
N LEU A 104 4.27 -13.01 4.63
CA LEU A 104 3.16 -13.71 3.99
C LEU A 104 2.00 -13.93 4.97
N SER A 105 2.28 -14.30 6.22
CA SER A 105 1.23 -14.49 7.22
C SER A 105 0.49 -13.19 7.54
N ILE A 106 1.21 -12.06 7.67
CA ILE A 106 0.58 -10.75 7.86
C ILE A 106 -0.31 -10.39 6.68
N VAL A 107 0.16 -10.58 5.44
CA VAL A 107 -0.63 -10.30 4.23
C VAL A 107 -1.85 -11.21 4.16
N ALA A 108 -1.68 -12.51 4.39
CA ALA A 108 -2.79 -13.48 4.37
C ALA A 108 -3.84 -13.16 5.44
N HIS A 109 -3.40 -12.83 6.66
CA HIS A 109 -4.29 -12.45 7.75
C HIS A 109 -5.03 -11.13 7.45
N GLY A 110 -4.32 -10.13 6.93
CA GLY A 110 -4.93 -8.89 6.48
C GLY A 110 -5.95 -9.09 5.36
N LEU A 111 -5.66 -9.99 4.42
CA LEU A 111 -6.59 -10.35 3.35
C LEU A 111 -7.84 -11.06 3.88
N ALA A 112 -7.66 -12.04 4.79
CA ALA A 112 -8.76 -12.72 5.44
C ALA A 112 -9.65 -11.73 6.22
N HIS A 113 -9.05 -10.78 6.93
CA HIS A 113 -9.78 -9.73 7.64
C HIS A 113 -10.49 -8.75 6.68
N ALA A 114 -9.88 -8.42 5.55
CA ALA A 114 -10.48 -7.54 4.54
C ALA A 114 -11.65 -8.22 3.81
N LEU A 115 -11.62 -9.54 3.68
CA LEU A 115 -12.68 -10.35 3.08
C LEU A 115 -13.85 -10.63 4.03
N ARG A 116 -13.75 -10.27 5.32
CA ARG A 116 -14.90 -10.32 6.23
C ARG A 116 -16.06 -9.47 5.68
N PRO A 117 -17.31 -9.92 5.84
CA PRO A 117 -18.47 -9.25 5.26
C PRO A 117 -18.60 -7.80 5.75
N GLU A 118 -18.31 -7.52 7.02
CA GLU A 118 -18.37 -6.18 7.60
C GLU A 118 -17.32 -5.24 6.99
N SER A 119 -16.09 -5.74 6.81
CA SER A 119 -14.98 -5.01 6.19
C SER A 119 -15.26 -4.75 4.71
N ARG A 120 -15.81 -5.73 3.99
CA ARG A 120 -16.14 -5.64 2.57
C ARG A 120 -17.12 -4.53 2.29
N ASP A 121 -18.19 -4.42 3.07
CA ASP A 121 -19.20 -3.39 2.88
C ASP A 121 -18.62 -1.99 3.10
N ARG A 122 -17.82 -1.82 4.16
CA ARG A 122 -17.14 -0.55 4.45
C ARG A 122 -16.16 -0.15 3.35
N ILE A 123 -15.32 -1.08 2.90
CA ILE A 123 -14.37 -0.84 1.80
C ILE A 123 -15.13 -0.51 0.52
N SER A 124 -16.20 -1.24 0.20
CA SER A 124 -17.00 -0.99 -0.99
C SER A 124 -17.68 0.39 -0.95
N ALA A 125 -18.17 0.81 0.22
CA ALA A 125 -18.75 2.12 0.42
C ALA A 125 -17.72 3.25 0.23
N LEU A 126 -16.52 3.09 0.80
CA LEU A 126 -15.40 4.02 0.60
C LEU A 126 -14.99 4.10 -0.88
N MET A 127 -14.85 2.95 -1.55
CA MET A 127 -14.50 2.88 -2.97
C MET A 127 -15.57 3.52 -3.86
N ARG A 128 -16.86 3.28 -3.58
CA ARG A 128 -17.97 3.93 -4.29
C ARG A 128 -17.94 5.45 -4.11
N ARG A 129 -17.64 5.94 -2.91
CA ARG A 129 -17.51 7.38 -2.62
C ARG A 129 -16.34 7.98 -3.41
N GLU A 130 -15.18 7.33 -3.39
CA GLU A 130 -13.98 7.78 -4.11
C GLU A 130 -14.19 7.74 -5.63
N PHE A 131 -14.84 6.70 -6.16
CA PHE A 131 -15.20 6.63 -7.57
C PHE A 131 -16.12 7.77 -8.00
N ARG A 132 -17.18 8.04 -7.20
CA ARG A 132 -18.10 9.16 -7.46
C ARG A 132 -17.37 10.50 -7.39
N ARG A 133 -16.45 10.67 -6.44
CA ARG A 133 -15.59 11.86 -6.32
C ARG A 133 -14.75 12.07 -7.58
N ARG A 134 -13.97 11.06 -7.99
CA ARG A 134 -13.14 11.13 -9.20
C ARG A 134 -13.96 11.35 -10.47
N ARG A 135 -15.15 10.75 -10.55
CA ARG A 135 -16.08 10.99 -11.67
C ARG A 135 -16.49 12.46 -11.75
N ARG A 136 -16.81 13.09 -10.63
CA ARG A 136 -17.13 14.53 -10.57
C ARG A 136 -15.93 15.38 -10.92
N GLU A 137 -14.74 15.05 -10.41
CA GLU A 137 -13.50 15.76 -10.72
C GLU A 137 -13.21 15.74 -12.24
N ARG A 138 -13.36 14.59 -12.90
CA ARG A 138 -13.22 14.48 -14.37
C ARG A 138 -14.27 15.31 -15.12
N GLN A 139 -15.53 15.30 -14.67
CA GLN A 139 -16.58 16.11 -15.29
C GLN A 139 -16.30 17.61 -15.13
N GLN A 140 -15.82 18.03 -13.95
CA GLN A 140 -15.42 19.42 -13.71
C GLN A 140 -14.20 19.81 -14.54
N ALA A 141 -13.19 18.94 -14.63
CA ALA A 141 -12.02 19.15 -15.48
C ALA A 141 -12.43 19.30 -16.95
N GLY A 142 -13.32 18.44 -17.45
CA GLY A 142 -13.87 18.55 -18.81
C GLY A 142 -14.63 19.87 -19.03
N ARG A 143 -15.48 20.28 -18.08
CA ARG A 143 -16.19 21.58 -18.16
C ARG A 143 -15.23 22.77 -18.14
N ARG A 144 -14.14 22.69 -17.38
CA ARG A 144 -13.09 23.72 -17.36
C ARG A 144 -12.33 23.74 -18.68
N ALA A 145 -11.99 22.57 -19.24
CA ALA A 145 -11.32 22.47 -20.53
C ALA A 145 -12.17 23.03 -21.67
N VAL A 146 -13.47 22.74 -21.71
CA VAL A 146 -14.39 23.30 -22.72
C VAL A 146 -14.47 24.83 -22.61
N ARG A 147 -14.60 25.37 -21.40
CA ARG A 147 -14.60 26.84 -21.20
C ARG A 147 -13.28 27.48 -21.59
N ALA A 148 -12.15 26.81 -21.32
CA ALA A 148 -10.83 27.31 -21.71
C ALA A 148 -10.58 27.21 -23.22
N ALA A 149 -11.22 26.25 -23.90
CA ALA A 149 -11.15 26.06 -25.35
C ALA A 149 -12.13 26.97 -26.11
N GLN A 150 -13.04 27.67 -25.43
CA GLN A 150 -13.92 28.63 -26.07
C GLN A 150 -13.08 29.87 -26.43
N PRO A 151 -12.92 30.22 -27.72
CA PRO A 151 -12.24 31.45 -28.09
C PRO A 151 -13.00 32.63 -27.48
N ALA A 152 -12.27 33.57 -26.89
CA ALA A 152 -12.86 34.81 -26.39
C ALA A 152 -13.67 35.47 -27.52
N PRO A 153 -14.91 35.91 -27.27
CA PRO A 153 -15.66 36.63 -28.29
C PRO A 153 -14.82 37.81 -28.77
N PRO A 154 -14.76 38.08 -30.09
CA PRO A 154 -14.00 39.21 -30.59
C PRO A 154 -14.47 40.45 -29.85
N ALA A 155 -13.53 41.15 -29.20
CA ALA A 155 -13.80 42.43 -28.57
C ALA A 155 -14.54 43.29 -29.60
N ALA A 156 -15.78 43.68 -29.27
CA ALA A 156 -16.53 44.59 -30.12
C ALA A 156 -15.64 45.81 -30.40
N PRO A 157 -15.53 46.27 -31.67
CA PRO A 157 -14.75 47.46 -31.96
C PRO A 157 -15.27 48.58 -31.08
N SER A 158 -14.41 49.11 -30.23
CA SER A 158 -14.68 50.28 -29.41
C SER A 158 -15.10 51.42 -30.35
N ASP A 159 -16.39 51.78 -30.34
CA ASP A 159 -16.90 52.94 -31.06
C ASP A 159 -16.19 54.21 -30.57
N PRO A 160 -15.39 54.91 -31.41
CA PRO A 160 -14.70 56.15 -31.02
C PRO A 160 -15.60 57.40 -31.11
N TRP A 161 -16.93 57.24 -31.18
CA TRP A 161 -17.85 58.31 -31.59
C TRP A 161 -18.49 59.16 -30.47
N LEU A 162 -18.01 59.07 -29.23
CA LEU A 162 -18.37 60.02 -28.17
C LEU A 162 -17.22 61.01 -27.95
N GLY A 163 -17.11 61.99 -28.84
CA GLY A 163 -16.10 63.04 -28.75
C GLY A 163 -16.12 64.05 -29.90
N SER A 164 -17.17 64.85 -29.99
CA SER A 164 -17.12 66.23 -30.52
C SER A 164 -18.38 66.99 -30.15
#